data_AF-A0A3D1WYD3-F1
#
_entry.id   AF-A0A3D1WYD3-F1
#
_cell.length_a   1.000
_cell.length_b   1.000
_cell.length_c   1.000
_cell.angle_alpha   90.00
_cell.angle_beta   90.00
_cell.angle_gamma   90.00
#
_symmetry.space_group_name_H-M   'P 1'
#
loop_
_entity.id
_entity.type
_entity.pdbx_description
1 polymer ?
#
loop_
_entity_poly.entity_id
_entity_poly.type
_entity_poly.pdbx_seq_one_letter_code
_entity_poly.pdbx_strand_id
1 'polypeptide(L)'
;MKIGAKGIAASAIATILGGVVLLMALGSWQTESEKIPVKFSTGEFAGMANPGDIRGSYSFADVEKNFPVTADTLAAAFALDVSVKPAQDYLAKDLEALYGEVADGTGEVGTDSLKWFVSLFTGLPFTPAEDTYVPSTVVEVLRDSGKVVDADTLAQLEAKSVEPLVPGIVPDVVDTHVESTTERVIKGTTTYANVISWGVTQAEIETILGVPLKSKTDKIRDHLLANNLEFSVVKTQLQALVDASAP
;
A
#
# COMPACT_ATOMS: atom_id res chain seq x y z
N MET A 1 3.30 70.74 -6.39
CA MET A 1 2.22 70.26 -5.50
C MET A 1 2.88 69.43 -4.40
N LYS A 2 2.78 69.83 -3.12
CA LYS A 2 3.35 69.05 -2.00
C LYS A 2 2.35 67.96 -1.62
N ILE A 3 2.66 66.70 -1.89
CA ILE A 3 1.80 65.59 -1.47
C ILE A 3 1.97 65.43 0.04
N GLY A 4 0.90 65.59 0.81
CA GLY A 4 0.92 65.36 2.25
C GLY A 4 1.03 63.86 2.56
N ALA A 5 1.47 63.52 3.77
CA ALA A 5 1.65 62.12 4.20
C ALA A 5 0.42 61.22 3.95
N LYS A 6 -0.79 61.76 4.08
CA LYS A 6 -2.05 61.05 3.78
C LYS A 6 -2.18 60.68 2.29
N GLY A 7 -1.72 61.55 1.38
CA GLY A 7 -1.73 61.29 -0.06
C GLY A 7 -0.70 60.23 -0.46
N ILE A 8 0.47 60.24 0.19
CA ILE A 8 1.50 59.20 0.00
C ILE A 8 0.97 57.84 0.46
N ALA A 9 0.34 57.78 1.65
CA ALA A 9 -0.25 56.56 2.17
C ALA A 9 -1.36 56.02 1.25
N ALA A 10 -2.26 56.88 0.77
CA ALA A 10 -3.32 56.47 -0.16
C ALA A 10 -2.75 55.96 -1.49
N SER A 11 -1.72 56.62 -2.04
CA SER A 11 -1.07 56.15 -3.27
C SER A 11 -0.36 54.81 -3.09
N ALA A 12 0.26 54.56 -1.94
CA ALA A 12 0.92 53.30 -1.67
C ALA A 12 -0.09 52.13 -1.65
N ILE A 13 -1.23 52.32 -0.98
CA ILE A 13 -2.31 51.33 -0.94
C ILE A 13 -2.87 51.09 -2.35
N ALA A 14 -3.13 52.16 -3.11
CA ALA A 14 -3.65 52.05 -4.47
C ALA A 14 -2.69 51.31 -5.40
N THR A 15 -1.38 51.55 -5.30
CA THR A 15 -0.38 50.86 -6.11
C THR A 15 -0.26 49.38 -5.74
N ILE A 16 -0.32 49.03 -4.46
CA ILE A 16 -0.27 47.63 -4.03
C ILE A 16 -1.51 46.88 -4.51
N LEU A 17 -2.71 47.40 -4.21
CA LEU A 17 -3.96 46.74 -4.61
C LEU A 17 -4.13 46.72 -6.14
N GLY A 18 -3.81 47.83 -6.81
CA GLY A 18 -3.85 47.93 -8.26
C GLY A 18 -2.84 47.00 -8.93
N GLY A 19 -1.64 46.86 -8.36
CA GLY A 19 -0.62 45.91 -8.84
C GLY A 19 -1.07 44.46 -8.72
N VAL A 20 -1.68 44.07 -7.58
CA VAL A 20 -2.21 42.72 -7.38
C VAL A 20 -3.33 42.42 -8.39
N VAL A 21 -4.28 43.34 -8.58
CA VAL A 21 -5.36 43.18 -9.58
C VAL A 21 -4.80 43.08 -11.00
N LEU A 22 -3.79 43.88 -11.34
CA LEU A 22 -3.12 43.81 -12.65
C LEU A 22 -2.42 42.46 -12.86
N LEU A 23 -1.69 41.97 -11.85
CA LEU A 23 -1.00 40.68 -11.91
C LEU A 23 -1.97 39.50 -12.02
N MET A 24 -3.12 39.57 -11.34
CA MET A 24 -4.21 38.59 -11.50
C MET A 24 -4.80 38.63 -12.92
N ALA A 25 -5.08 39.83 -13.46
CA ALA A 25 -5.66 39.98 -14.80
C ALA A 25 -4.72 39.51 -15.93
N LEU A 26 -3.40 39.64 -15.73
CA LEU A 26 -2.38 39.17 -16.66
C LEU A 26 -2.05 37.68 -16.51
N GLY A 27 -2.71 36.95 -15.60
CA GLY A 27 -2.43 35.55 -15.31
C GLY A 27 -1.02 35.28 -14.77
N SER A 28 -0.29 36.33 -14.42
CA SER A 28 1.09 36.24 -13.90
C SER A 28 1.13 35.96 -12.39
N TRP A 29 -0.03 35.97 -11.74
CA TRP A 29 -0.22 35.60 -10.35
C TRP A 29 -0.87 34.22 -10.26
N GLN A 30 -0.06 33.17 -10.28
CA GLN A 30 -0.52 31.78 -10.13
C GLN A 30 -0.30 31.33 -8.68
N THR A 31 -1.40 31.21 -7.92
CA THR A 31 -1.39 30.75 -6.52
C THR A 31 -1.53 29.25 -6.37
N GLU A 32 -1.94 28.57 -7.44
CA GLU A 32 -2.09 27.11 -7.47
C GLU A 32 -0.81 26.48 -8.00
N SER A 33 -0.15 25.71 -7.13
CA SER A 33 0.99 24.90 -7.52
C SER A 33 0.52 23.87 -8.54
N GLU A 34 1.20 23.83 -9.69
CA GLU A 34 1.02 22.76 -10.65
C GLU A 34 1.63 21.47 -10.08
N LYS A 35 0.78 20.46 -9.85
CA LYS A 35 1.17 19.17 -9.27
C LYS A 35 1.52 18.18 -10.37
N ILE A 36 2.53 18.55 -11.15
CA ILE A 36 3.09 17.72 -12.21
C ILE A 36 4.51 17.31 -11.78
N PRO A 37 4.77 16.00 -11.63
CA PRO A 37 6.10 15.51 -11.29
C PRO A 37 7.12 15.83 -12.38
N VAL A 38 8.35 16.12 -11.97
CA VAL A 38 9.51 16.11 -12.87
C VAL A 38 9.61 14.75 -13.53
N LYS A 39 9.90 14.76 -14.84
CA LYS A 39 10.11 13.55 -15.63
C LYS A 39 11.57 13.13 -15.61
N PHE A 40 11.84 11.83 -15.75
CA PHE A 40 13.20 11.37 -16.01
C PHE A 40 13.72 11.99 -17.31
N SER A 41 14.93 12.54 -17.26
CA SER A 41 15.54 13.25 -18.40
C SER A 41 16.28 12.30 -19.35
N THR A 42 16.75 11.16 -18.85
CA THR A 42 17.57 10.18 -19.58
C THR A 42 17.30 8.76 -19.08
N GLY A 43 17.84 7.76 -19.78
CA GLY A 43 17.69 6.33 -19.44
C GLY A 43 16.43 5.70 -20.00
N GLU A 44 16.16 4.46 -19.60
CA GLU A 44 15.01 3.65 -20.05
C GLU A 44 13.66 4.31 -19.74
N PHE A 45 13.59 5.05 -18.63
CA PHE A 45 12.37 5.71 -18.17
C PHE A 45 12.23 7.17 -18.65
N ALA A 46 13.08 7.62 -19.59
CA ALA A 46 13.08 9.00 -20.05
C ALA A 46 11.69 9.46 -20.53
N GLY A 47 11.24 10.63 -20.05
CA GLY A 47 9.92 11.18 -20.35
C GLY A 47 8.78 10.66 -19.46
N MET A 48 9.02 9.64 -18.63
CA MET A 48 8.08 9.18 -17.61
C MET A 48 8.17 10.05 -16.35
N ALA A 49 7.04 10.24 -15.66
CA ALA A 49 6.99 10.95 -14.39
C ALA A 49 7.85 10.23 -13.33
N ASN A 50 8.60 10.97 -12.52
CA ASN A 50 9.42 10.41 -11.47
C ASN A 50 8.61 10.29 -10.16
N PRO A 51 8.39 9.08 -9.61
CA PRO A 51 7.71 8.91 -8.32
C PRO A 51 8.37 9.71 -7.20
N GLY A 52 9.70 9.91 -7.25
CA GLY A 52 10.46 10.70 -6.28
C GLY A 52 10.02 12.16 -6.13
N ASP A 53 9.34 12.73 -7.13
CA ASP A 53 8.84 14.12 -7.08
C ASP A 53 7.38 14.22 -6.58
N ILE A 54 6.76 13.12 -6.13
CA ILE A 54 5.50 13.19 -5.37
C ILE A 54 5.79 13.93 -4.05
N ARG A 55 5.00 14.97 -3.77
CA ARG A 55 5.16 15.83 -2.59
C ARG A 55 3.99 15.64 -1.63
N GLY A 56 4.19 15.96 -0.36
CA GLY A 56 3.15 15.81 0.67
C GLY A 56 1.81 16.47 0.33
N SER A 57 1.81 17.55 -0.46
CA SER A 57 0.59 18.26 -0.90
C SER A 57 -0.13 17.62 -2.10
N TYR A 58 0.41 16.56 -2.70
CA TYR A 58 -0.24 15.84 -3.78
C TYR A 58 -1.43 15.08 -3.22
N SER A 59 -2.60 15.25 -3.85
CA SER A 59 -3.73 14.38 -3.60
C SER A 59 -3.58 13.06 -4.34
N PHE A 60 -4.33 12.05 -3.96
CA PHE A 60 -4.34 10.78 -4.68
C PHE A 60 -4.87 10.96 -6.11
N ALA A 61 -5.77 11.92 -6.36
CA ALA A 61 -6.14 12.32 -7.71
C ALA A 61 -4.97 12.92 -8.51
N ASP A 62 -4.10 13.70 -7.86
CA ASP A 62 -2.88 14.22 -8.52
C ASP A 62 -1.91 13.08 -8.86
N VAL A 63 -1.78 12.08 -7.99
CA VAL A 63 -0.94 10.90 -8.26
C VAL A 63 -1.53 10.10 -9.43
N GLU A 64 -2.83 9.80 -9.41
CA GLU A 64 -3.53 9.08 -10.49
C GLU A 64 -3.43 9.76 -11.85
N LYS A 65 -3.46 11.10 -11.86
CA LYS A 65 -3.29 11.87 -13.10
C LYS A 65 -1.91 11.69 -13.75
N ASN A 66 -0.88 11.46 -12.93
CA ASN A 66 0.52 11.45 -13.38
C ASN A 66 1.13 10.03 -13.46
N PHE A 67 0.55 9.06 -12.75
CA PHE A 67 1.01 7.69 -12.68
C PHE A 67 -0.16 6.73 -12.93
N PRO A 68 0.05 5.59 -13.60
CA PRO A 68 -1.02 4.64 -13.92
C PRO A 68 -1.43 3.80 -12.71
N VAL A 69 -1.94 4.45 -11.65
CA VAL A 69 -2.43 3.87 -10.40
C VAL A 69 -3.61 4.69 -9.91
N THR A 70 -4.75 4.05 -9.60
CA THR A 70 -5.98 4.78 -9.25
C THR A 70 -5.96 5.23 -7.79
N ALA A 71 -6.68 6.30 -7.47
CA ALA A 71 -6.85 6.76 -6.10
C ALA A 71 -7.43 5.67 -5.18
N ASP A 72 -8.35 4.83 -5.69
CA ASP A 72 -8.91 3.71 -4.94
C ASP A 72 -7.85 2.63 -4.63
N THR A 73 -6.97 2.32 -5.59
CA THR A 73 -5.83 1.42 -5.36
C THR A 73 -4.88 1.99 -4.31
N LEU A 74 -4.60 3.30 -4.35
CA LEU A 74 -3.80 3.97 -3.33
C LEU A 74 -4.47 3.89 -1.95
N ALA A 75 -5.77 4.19 -1.86
CA ALA A 75 -6.51 4.12 -0.61
C ALA A 75 -6.55 2.70 -0.03
N ALA A 76 -6.75 1.68 -0.88
CA ALA A 76 -6.71 0.28 -0.48
C ALA A 76 -5.30 -0.13 0.01
N ALA A 77 -4.25 0.26 -0.71
CA ALA A 77 -2.86 -0.06 -0.35
C ALA A 77 -2.50 0.49 1.03
N PHE A 78 -3.02 1.68 1.37
CA PHE A 78 -2.79 2.33 2.66
C PHE A 78 -3.91 2.12 3.69
N ALA A 79 -4.83 1.17 3.47
CA ALA A 79 -5.93 0.84 4.37
C ALA A 79 -6.76 2.06 4.82
N LEU A 80 -7.03 2.99 3.90
CA LEU A 80 -7.73 4.24 4.21
C LEU A 80 -9.25 4.07 4.22
N ASP A 81 -9.92 4.75 5.14
CA ASP A 81 -11.38 4.74 5.26
C ASP A 81 -12.04 5.70 4.25
N VAL A 82 -12.36 5.15 3.06
CA VAL A 82 -13.02 5.90 2.00
C VAL A 82 -14.48 6.30 2.30
N SER A 83 -15.07 5.80 3.39
CA SER A 83 -16.40 6.22 3.85
C SER A 83 -16.35 7.57 4.57
N VAL A 84 -15.21 7.89 5.19
CA VAL A 84 -14.98 9.15 5.91
C VAL A 84 -14.47 10.24 4.96
N LYS A 85 -13.58 9.87 4.04
CA LYS A 85 -12.97 10.81 3.09
C LYS A 85 -12.79 10.11 1.73
N PRO A 86 -13.29 10.67 0.61
CA PRO A 86 -13.10 10.05 -0.70
C PRO A 86 -11.63 9.78 -1.01
N ALA A 87 -11.34 8.66 -1.67
CA ALA A 87 -9.97 8.24 -1.99
C ALA A 87 -9.15 9.35 -2.66
N GLN A 88 -9.76 10.05 -3.62
CA GLN A 88 -9.16 11.14 -4.40
C GLN A 88 -8.70 12.33 -3.56
N ASP A 89 -9.35 12.57 -2.41
CA ASP A 89 -9.10 13.75 -1.58
C ASP A 89 -7.96 13.54 -0.58
N TYR A 90 -7.52 12.29 -0.37
CA TYR A 90 -6.38 12.02 0.51
C TYR A 90 -5.11 12.64 -0.05
N LEU A 91 -4.35 13.30 0.82
CA LEU A 91 -3.05 13.85 0.49
C LEU A 91 -1.95 12.89 0.90
N ALA A 92 -0.82 12.91 0.19
CA ALA A 92 0.34 12.10 0.54
C ALA A 92 0.81 12.32 1.99
N LYS A 93 0.78 13.58 2.47
CA LYS A 93 1.12 13.93 3.86
C LYS A 93 0.09 13.47 4.90
N ASP A 94 -1.13 13.13 4.49
CA ASP A 94 -2.16 12.68 5.44
C ASP A 94 -1.76 11.33 6.05
N LEU A 95 -0.96 10.53 5.34
CA LEU A 95 -0.46 9.24 5.82
C LEU A 95 0.31 9.37 7.13
N GLU A 96 1.19 10.38 7.25
CA GLU A 96 1.97 10.65 8.47
C GLU A 96 1.05 10.94 9.66
N ALA A 97 -0.03 11.69 9.41
CA ALA A 97 -1.00 12.03 10.44
C ALA A 97 -1.89 10.84 10.85
N LEU A 98 -2.16 9.92 9.91
CA LEU A 98 -3.04 8.77 10.13
C LEU A 98 -2.32 7.62 10.83
N TYR A 99 -1.11 7.30 10.39
CA TYR A 99 -0.31 6.21 10.95
C TYR A 99 0.50 6.64 12.17
N GLY A 100 0.91 7.93 12.23
CA GLY A 100 1.81 8.41 13.26
C GLY A 100 3.21 7.80 13.17
N GLU A 101 3.94 7.87 14.27
CA GLU A 101 5.23 7.19 14.42
C GLU A 101 5.02 5.67 14.49
N VAL A 102 5.88 4.94 13.78
CA VAL A 102 5.87 3.47 13.76
C VAL A 102 7.21 2.90 14.18
N ALA A 103 7.28 1.57 14.36
CA ALA A 103 8.49 0.87 14.78
C ALA A 103 9.15 1.50 16.03
N ASP A 104 8.36 1.71 17.08
CA ASP A 104 8.80 2.34 18.34
C ASP A 104 9.47 3.72 18.15
N GLY A 105 8.99 4.51 17.18
CA GLY A 105 9.50 5.86 16.89
C GLY A 105 10.72 5.89 15.96
N THR A 106 11.08 4.75 15.36
CA THR A 106 12.23 4.65 14.44
C THR A 106 11.84 4.74 12.96
N GLY A 107 10.54 4.85 12.66
CA GLY A 107 10.06 4.98 11.29
C GLY A 107 8.74 5.69 11.14
N GLU A 108 8.35 5.91 9.89
CA GLU A 108 7.12 6.58 9.49
C GLU A 108 6.43 5.89 8.30
N VAL A 109 5.11 5.96 8.28
CA VAL A 109 4.32 5.75 7.06
C VAL A 109 3.88 7.12 6.57
N GLY A 110 4.40 7.56 5.44
CA GLY A 110 4.23 8.94 5.01
C GLY A 110 4.33 9.17 3.51
N THR A 111 4.71 10.38 3.13
CA THR A 111 4.86 10.76 1.72
C THR A 111 5.85 9.83 1.01
N ASP A 112 6.92 9.41 1.68
CA ASP A 112 7.94 8.53 1.09
C ASP A 112 7.43 7.10 0.86
N SER A 113 6.58 6.60 1.76
CA SER A 113 5.88 5.32 1.61
C SER A 113 5.00 5.30 0.35
N LEU A 114 4.31 6.41 0.07
CA LEU A 114 3.51 6.56 -1.15
C LEU A 114 4.38 6.53 -2.41
N LYS A 115 5.52 7.23 -2.41
CA LYS A 115 6.49 7.18 -3.53
C LYS A 115 6.97 5.75 -3.77
N TRP A 116 7.26 5.03 -2.69
CA TRP A 116 7.71 3.64 -2.77
C TRP A 116 6.64 2.73 -3.36
N PHE A 117 5.40 2.84 -2.88
CA PHE A 117 4.28 2.09 -3.47
C PHE A 117 4.11 2.38 -4.97
N VAL A 118 4.08 3.65 -5.36
CA VAL A 118 3.91 4.05 -6.77
C VAL A 118 5.06 3.52 -7.63
N SER A 119 6.29 3.58 -7.13
CA SER A 119 7.46 3.01 -7.78
C SER A 119 7.31 1.51 -8.03
N LEU A 120 6.95 0.74 -7.01
CA LEU A 120 6.75 -0.71 -7.12
C LEU A 120 5.59 -1.05 -8.06
N PHE A 121 4.49 -0.31 -7.98
CA PHE A 121 3.31 -0.54 -8.81
C PHE A 121 3.57 -0.26 -10.30
N THR A 122 4.43 0.70 -10.60
CA THR A 122 4.73 1.14 -11.97
C THR A 122 6.00 0.55 -12.56
N GLY A 123 6.88 -0.02 -11.73
CA GLY A 123 8.24 -0.42 -12.11
C GLY A 123 9.21 0.75 -12.30
N LEU A 124 8.83 1.96 -11.88
CA LEU A 124 9.67 3.16 -12.01
C LEU A 124 10.67 3.23 -10.84
N PRO A 125 11.89 3.75 -11.07
CA PRO A 125 12.94 3.72 -10.06
C PRO A 125 12.67 4.74 -8.95
N PHE A 126 12.73 4.26 -7.72
CA PHE A 126 12.74 5.06 -6.50
C PHE A 126 13.34 4.22 -5.37
N THR A 127 14.06 4.86 -4.45
CA THR A 127 14.60 4.20 -3.27
C THR A 127 14.04 4.93 -2.05
N PRO A 128 13.27 4.25 -1.19
CA PRO A 128 12.72 4.87 0.01
C PRO A 128 13.83 5.18 1.01
N ALA A 129 13.55 6.11 1.93
CA ALA A 129 14.42 6.37 3.06
C ALA A 129 14.50 5.15 4.01
N GLU A 130 15.53 5.11 4.87
CA GLU A 130 15.76 3.96 5.76
C GLU A 130 14.63 3.80 6.79
N ASP A 131 14.06 4.92 7.24
CA ASP A 131 12.97 5.06 8.19
C ASP A 131 11.57 4.98 7.53
N THR A 132 11.48 4.70 6.22
CA THR A 132 10.20 4.56 5.53
C THR A 132 9.62 3.16 5.73
N TYR A 133 8.40 3.10 6.26
CA TYR A 133 7.61 1.88 6.43
C TYR A 133 6.35 1.94 5.56
N VAL A 134 5.71 0.79 5.35
CA VAL A 134 4.42 0.67 4.65
C VAL A 134 3.47 -0.21 5.47
N PRO A 135 2.14 -0.06 5.33
CA PRO A 135 1.21 -1.03 5.89
C PRO A 135 1.27 -2.36 5.14
N SER A 136 0.99 -3.47 5.82
CA SER A 136 1.02 -4.80 5.19
C SER A 136 0.08 -4.95 3.98
N THR A 137 -0.99 -4.16 3.93
CA THR A 137 -1.93 -4.08 2.79
C THR A 137 -1.27 -3.66 1.49
N VAL A 138 -0.12 -2.98 1.52
CA VAL A 138 0.67 -2.68 0.31
C VAL A 138 1.08 -3.96 -0.41
N VAL A 139 1.52 -4.97 0.33
CA VAL A 139 1.98 -6.25 -0.25
C VAL A 139 0.80 -6.99 -0.90
N GLU A 140 -0.36 -6.96 -0.24
CA GLU A 140 -1.60 -7.56 -0.74
C GLU A 140 -2.04 -6.89 -2.03
N VAL A 141 -2.12 -5.55 -2.05
CA VAL A 141 -2.55 -4.80 -3.24
C VAL A 141 -1.60 -4.97 -4.42
N LEU A 142 -0.28 -5.03 -4.17
CA LEU A 142 0.70 -5.30 -5.24
C LEU A 142 0.49 -6.70 -5.84
N ARG A 143 0.29 -7.71 -5.00
CA ARG A 143 0.02 -9.09 -5.43
C ARG A 143 -1.28 -9.19 -6.23
N ASP A 144 -2.36 -8.63 -5.72
CA ASP A 144 -3.69 -8.68 -6.33
C ASP A 144 -3.74 -7.92 -7.66
N SER A 145 -2.92 -6.87 -7.78
CA SER A 145 -2.77 -6.10 -9.02
C SER A 145 -1.81 -6.75 -10.04
N GLY A 146 -1.33 -7.97 -9.77
CA GLY A 146 -0.37 -8.69 -10.61
C GLY A 146 0.99 -8.01 -10.72
N LYS A 147 1.34 -7.14 -9.78
CA LYS A 147 2.63 -6.44 -9.72
C LYS A 147 3.62 -7.36 -9.03
N VAL A 148 4.43 -8.03 -9.83
CA VAL A 148 5.44 -8.96 -9.34
C VAL A 148 6.57 -8.16 -8.71
N VAL A 149 6.73 -8.34 -7.40
CA VAL A 149 7.94 -7.95 -6.67
C VAL A 149 8.88 -9.15 -6.61
N ASP A 150 10.17 -8.91 -6.79
CA ASP A 150 11.18 -9.95 -6.58
C ASP A 150 11.26 -10.33 -5.08
N ALA A 151 11.91 -11.45 -4.80
CA ALA A 151 11.97 -12.00 -3.44
C ALA A 151 12.69 -11.06 -2.45
N ASP A 152 13.70 -10.32 -2.90
CA ASP A 152 14.46 -9.41 -2.04
C ASP A 152 13.64 -8.15 -1.71
N THR A 153 12.92 -7.62 -2.70
CA THR A 153 11.98 -6.51 -2.50
C THR A 153 10.81 -6.92 -1.59
N LEU A 154 10.28 -8.13 -1.77
CA LEU A 154 9.23 -8.66 -0.89
C LEU A 154 9.71 -8.78 0.56
N ALA A 155 10.90 -9.34 0.78
CA ALA A 155 11.48 -9.46 2.11
C ALA A 155 11.70 -8.09 2.77
N GLN A 156 12.11 -7.08 1.99
CA GLN A 156 12.23 -5.71 2.47
C GLN A 156 10.89 -5.10 2.87
N LEU A 157 9.84 -5.31 2.06
CA LEU A 157 8.50 -4.85 2.37
C LEU A 157 7.97 -5.50 3.65
N GLU A 158 8.12 -6.82 3.79
CA GLU A 158 7.69 -7.56 4.99
C GLU A 158 8.44 -7.09 6.25
N ALA A 159 9.74 -6.83 6.14
CA ALA A 159 10.55 -6.32 7.25
C ALA A 159 10.19 -4.86 7.63
N LYS A 160 9.76 -4.06 6.65
CA LYS A 160 9.33 -2.66 6.82
C LYS A 160 7.81 -2.51 6.79
N SER A 161 7.09 -3.57 7.18
CA SER A 161 5.63 -3.55 7.26
C SER A 161 5.14 -3.24 8.67
N VAL A 162 4.07 -2.48 8.76
CA VAL A 162 3.33 -2.20 9.99
C VAL A 162 1.89 -2.71 9.88
N GLU A 163 1.21 -2.81 11.02
CA GLU A 163 -0.21 -3.12 11.05
C GLU A 163 -0.97 -2.02 10.29
N PRO A 164 -1.91 -2.38 9.39
CA PRO A 164 -2.72 -1.40 8.70
C PRO A 164 -3.57 -0.63 9.71
N LEU A 165 -4.07 0.53 9.29
CA LEU A 165 -5.14 1.18 10.03
C LEU A 165 -6.29 0.17 10.18
N VAL A 166 -7.00 0.23 11.29
CA VAL A 166 -8.27 -0.47 11.45
C VAL A 166 -9.37 0.53 11.06
N PRO A 167 -9.79 0.65 9.79
CA PRO A 167 -11.12 1.15 9.51
C PRO A 167 -12.10 0.21 10.21
N GLY A 168 -13.00 0.75 11.02
CA GLY A 168 -14.01 -0.04 11.69
C GLY A 168 -14.74 -0.93 10.69
N ILE A 169 -14.63 -2.26 10.90
CA ILE A 169 -15.45 -3.33 10.31
C ILE A 169 -15.79 -3.09 8.83
N VAL A 170 -15.03 -3.72 7.93
CA VAL A 170 -15.63 -4.13 6.66
C VAL A 170 -16.52 -5.33 6.99
N PRO A 171 -17.86 -5.23 6.91
CA PRO A 171 -18.69 -6.41 7.04
C PRO A 171 -18.47 -7.26 5.79
N ASP A 172 -18.14 -8.52 6.06
CA ASP A 172 -18.14 -9.68 5.18
C ASP A 172 -19.03 -9.55 3.92
N VAL A 173 -18.39 -9.62 2.75
CA VAL A 173 -18.92 -10.35 1.59
C VAL A 173 -17.76 -11.09 0.91
N VAL A 174 -17.43 -12.26 1.45
CA VAL A 174 -17.40 -13.58 0.77
C VAL A 174 -16.95 -13.68 -0.71
N ASP A 175 -15.86 -14.43 -0.87
CA ASP A 175 -15.42 -15.31 -1.97
C ASP A 175 -15.17 -14.75 -3.39
N THR A 176 -13.91 -14.76 -3.84
CA THR A 176 -13.30 -15.93 -4.53
C THR A 176 -11.88 -15.55 -4.98
N HIS A 177 -10.84 -15.97 -4.25
CA HIS A 177 -9.51 -16.13 -4.86
C HIS A 177 -9.04 -17.57 -4.66
N VAL A 178 -9.23 -18.34 -5.72
CA VAL A 178 -8.57 -19.63 -5.92
C VAL A 178 -7.12 -19.33 -6.25
N GLU A 179 -6.24 -19.33 -5.25
CA GLU A 179 -4.81 -19.44 -5.48
C GLU A 179 -4.51 -20.87 -5.96
N SER A 180 -4.56 -21.09 -7.28
CA SER A 180 -3.87 -22.22 -7.90
C SER A 180 -2.38 -21.89 -7.97
N THR A 181 -1.68 -22.02 -6.83
CA THR A 181 -0.24 -22.20 -6.87
C THR A 181 0.02 -23.68 -7.15
N THR A 182 0.69 -23.96 -8.27
CA THR A 182 1.16 -25.30 -8.64
C THR A 182 2.27 -25.82 -7.72
N GLU A 183 2.51 -25.17 -6.59
CA GLU A 183 3.49 -25.55 -5.59
C GLU A 183 2.74 -26.19 -4.41
N ARG A 184 2.59 -27.52 -4.45
CA ARG A 184 1.92 -28.31 -3.39
C ARG A 184 2.81 -28.45 -2.15
N VAL A 185 3.22 -27.33 -1.57
CA VAL A 185 4.12 -27.29 -0.41
C VAL A 185 3.40 -26.70 0.79
N ILE A 186 3.40 -27.44 1.90
CA ILE A 186 2.79 -26.98 3.15
C ILE A 186 3.67 -25.90 3.81
N LYS A 187 3.14 -24.68 3.88
CA LYS A 187 3.73 -23.50 4.53
C LYS A 187 2.90 -23.12 5.77
N GLY A 188 3.36 -22.13 6.53
CA GLY A 188 2.69 -21.68 7.76
C GLY A 188 1.28 -21.12 7.56
N THR A 189 0.94 -20.74 6.32
CA THR A 189 -0.36 -20.20 5.92
C THR A 189 -1.28 -21.24 5.26
N THR A 190 -0.83 -22.47 5.06
CA THR A 190 -1.63 -23.52 4.39
C THR A 190 -2.82 -23.94 5.26
N THR A 191 -4.00 -23.98 4.66
CA THR A 191 -5.24 -24.44 5.29
C THR A 191 -5.53 -25.90 4.96
N TYR A 192 -6.44 -26.52 5.73
CA TYR A 192 -6.90 -27.88 5.42
C TYR A 192 -7.61 -27.98 4.08
N ALA A 193 -8.30 -26.92 3.64
CA ALA A 193 -8.93 -26.84 2.33
C ALA A 193 -7.91 -26.97 1.18
N ASN A 194 -6.72 -26.37 1.34
CA ASN A 194 -5.64 -26.47 0.35
C ASN A 194 -5.09 -27.91 0.27
N VAL A 195 -4.89 -28.57 1.41
CA VAL A 195 -4.40 -29.97 1.43
C VAL A 195 -5.43 -30.95 0.86
N ILE A 196 -6.72 -30.70 1.11
CA ILE A 196 -7.82 -31.49 0.52
C ILE A 196 -7.93 -31.26 -0.99
N SER A 197 -7.76 -30.02 -1.46
CA SER A 197 -7.76 -29.73 -2.90
C SER A 197 -6.55 -30.34 -3.63
N TRP A 198 -5.47 -30.66 -2.90
CA TRP A 198 -4.31 -31.38 -3.42
C TRP A 198 -4.46 -32.91 -3.47
N GLY A 199 -5.59 -33.46 -3.02
CA GLY A 199 -5.92 -34.88 -3.16
C GLY A 199 -5.88 -35.69 -1.87
N VAL A 200 -5.51 -35.09 -0.73
CA VAL A 200 -5.51 -35.78 0.57
C VAL A 200 -6.92 -35.79 1.16
N THR A 201 -7.40 -36.94 1.61
CA THR A 201 -8.76 -37.03 2.18
C THR A 201 -8.81 -36.54 3.63
N GLN A 202 -9.98 -36.05 4.07
CA GLN A 202 -10.19 -35.62 5.45
C GLN A 202 -9.89 -36.73 6.47
N ALA A 203 -10.21 -37.99 6.14
CA ALA A 203 -9.95 -39.13 7.01
C ALA A 203 -8.45 -39.37 7.26
N GLU A 204 -7.61 -39.15 6.24
CA GLU A 204 -6.15 -39.30 6.37
C GLU A 204 -5.55 -38.16 7.19
N ILE A 205 -6.07 -36.94 7.02
CA ILE A 205 -5.69 -35.77 7.83
C ILE A 205 -6.03 -36.02 9.31
N GLU A 206 -7.25 -36.47 9.61
CA GLU A 206 -7.68 -36.78 10.97
C GLU A 206 -6.87 -37.92 11.60
N THR A 207 -6.43 -38.90 10.80
CA THR A 207 -5.54 -39.98 11.25
C THR A 207 -4.17 -39.45 11.67
N ILE A 208 -3.61 -38.50 10.92
CA ILE A 208 -2.34 -37.86 11.26
C ILE A 208 -2.46 -36.97 12.50
N LEU A 209 -3.56 -36.21 12.59
CA LEU A 209 -3.79 -35.27 13.69
C LEU A 209 -4.16 -35.95 15.00
N GLY A 210 -4.77 -37.15 14.95
CA GLY A 210 -5.33 -37.82 16.13
C GLY A 210 -6.52 -37.09 16.75
N VAL A 211 -7.01 -36.04 16.09
CA VAL A 211 -8.16 -35.22 16.50
C VAL A 211 -9.09 -34.96 15.30
N PRO A 212 -10.40 -34.88 15.52
CA PRO A 212 -11.36 -34.63 14.45
C PRO A 212 -11.21 -33.20 13.90
N LEU A 213 -11.35 -33.06 12.58
CA LEU A 213 -11.24 -31.78 11.91
C LEU A 213 -12.51 -30.94 12.17
N LYS A 214 -12.38 -29.83 12.92
CA LYS A 214 -13.54 -28.97 13.23
C LYS A 214 -13.89 -28.02 12.08
N SER A 215 -12.91 -27.61 11.28
CA SER A 215 -13.07 -26.65 10.20
C SER A 215 -12.03 -26.87 9.11
N LYS A 216 -12.48 -26.80 7.85
CA LYS A 216 -11.60 -26.97 6.67
C LYS A 216 -10.87 -25.67 6.30
N THR A 217 -11.33 -24.53 6.79
CA THR A 217 -10.75 -23.21 6.50
C THR A 217 -9.66 -22.81 7.48
N ASP A 218 -9.49 -23.57 8.58
CA ASP A 218 -8.48 -23.27 9.59
C ASP A 218 -7.06 -23.48 9.03
N LYS A 219 -6.15 -22.60 9.43
CA LYS A 219 -4.71 -22.76 9.17
C LYS A 219 -4.20 -23.97 9.94
N ILE A 220 -3.47 -24.84 9.25
CA ILE A 220 -2.92 -26.08 9.82
C ILE A 220 -2.01 -25.75 11.02
N ARG A 221 -1.18 -24.70 10.89
CA ARG A 221 -0.27 -24.27 11.96
C ARG A 221 -1.03 -23.86 13.22
N ASP A 222 -2.07 -23.05 13.08
CA ASP A 222 -2.81 -22.49 14.21
C ASP A 222 -3.63 -23.57 14.93
N HIS A 223 -4.22 -24.49 14.18
CA HIS A 223 -4.93 -25.63 14.77
C HIS A 223 -3.98 -26.56 15.54
N LEU A 224 -2.77 -26.80 15.03
CA LEU A 224 -1.77 -27.60 15.72
C LEU A 224 -1.28 -26.94 17.01
N LEU A 225 -1.02 -25.63 16.97
CA LEU A 225 -0.67 -24.85 18.16
C LEU A 225 -1.78 -24.92 19.22
N ALA A 226 -3.04 -24.79 18.82
CA ALA A 226 -4.18 -24.86 19.74
C ALA A 226 -4.34 -26.24 20.41
N ASN A 227 -3.90 -27.32 19.74
CA ASN A 227 -3.95 -28.69 20.28
C ASN A 227 -2.60 -29.16 20.86
N ASN A 228 -1.64 -28.25 21.03
CA ASN A 228 -0.30 -28.54 21.56
C ASN A 228 0.46 -29.61 20.76
N LEU A 229 0.25 -29.62 19.44
CA LEU A 229 0.89 -30.50 18.47
C LEU A 229 2.03 -29.79 17.75
N GLU A 230 3.09 -30.52 17.43
CA GLU A 230 4.28 -29.95 16.81
C GLU A 230 4.11 -29.83 15.28
N PHE A 231 4.25 -28.60 14.77
CA PHE A 231 3.97 -28.27 13.37
C PHE A 231 4.91 -28.97 12.40
N SER A 232 6.20 -29.10 12.73
CA SER A 232 7.20 -29.69 11.84
C SER A 232 6.94 -31.17 11.56
N VAL A 233 6.59 -31.95 12.59
CA VAL A 233 6.26 -33.39 12.50
C VAL A 233 5.02 -33.60 11.64
N VAL A 234 3.95 -32.86 11.91
CA VAL A 234 2.70 -32.99 11.16
C VAL A 234 2.85 -32.48 9.73
N LYS A 235 3.62 -31.41 9.52
CA LYS A 235 3.96 -30.92 8.17
C LYS A 235 4.62 -32.01 7.33
N THR A 236 5.63 -32.71 7.87
CA THR A 236 6.33 -33.77 7.14
C THR A 236 5.37 -34.91 6.75
N GLN A 237 4.47 -35.30 7.65
CA GLN A 237 3.50 -36.36 7.40
C GLN A 237 2.44 -35.97 6.37
N LEU A 238 1.90 -34.75 6.47
CA LEU A 238 0.93 -34.24 5.51
C LEU A 238 1.57 -34.02 4.13
N GLN A 239 2.81 -33.54 4.07
CA GLN A 239 3.53 -33.36 2.81
C GLN A 239 3.73 -34.70 2.11
N ALA A 240 4.06 -35.77 2.85
CA ALA A 240 4.20 -37.10 2.27
C ALA A 240 2.88 -37.62 1.65
N LEU A 241 1.72 -37.31 2.24
CA LEU A 241 0.43 -37.65 1.65
C LEU A 241 0.11 -36.82 0.41
N VAL A 242 0.44 -35.54 0.43
CA VAL A 242 0.29 -34.63 -0.72
C VAL A 242 1.14 -35.09 -1.89
N ASP A 243 2.38 -35.51 -1.62
CA ASP A 243 3.31 -36.03 -2.63
C ASP A 243 2.85 -37.40 -3.17
N ALA A 244 2.30 -38.27 -2.32
CA ALA A 244 1.75 -39.58 -2.70
C ALA A 244 0.43 -39.49 -3.47
N SER A 245 -0.33 -38.41 -3.29
CA SER A 245 -1.61 -38.15 -3.98
C SER A 245 -1.43 -37.43 -5.32
N ALA A 246 -0.18 -37.17 -5.72
CA ALA A 246 0.13 -36.59 -7.02
C ALA A 246 -0.04 -37.64 -8.15
N PRO A 247 -0.74 -37.31 -9.26
CA PRO A 247 -0.71 -38.13 -10.47
C PRO A 247 0.66 -38.05 -11.17
#